data_AF-A0A3A4KV22-F1
#
_entry.id   AF-A0A3A4KV22-F1
#
_cell.length_a   1.000
_cell.length_b   1.000
_cell.length_c   1.000
_cell.angle_alpha   90.00
_cell.angle_beta   90.00
_cell.angle_gamma   90.00
#
_symmetry.space_group_name_H-M   'P 1'
#
loop_
_entity.id
_entity.type
_entity.pdbx_description
1 polymer ?
#
loop_
_entity_poly.entity_id
_entity_poly.type
_entity_poly.pdbx_seq_one_letter_code
_entity_poly.pdbx_strand_id
1 'polypeptide(L)'
;MYSSSTAHDRAFRAPERPEVPEFGTVTGDLPSDTPMITTHRVTYSDRLKVFIGPSETVQNFLRPLRRLDGHDRYSLCMTRLPAPMRSRDIPTTPITDRGTDYLHCMGSVDGLILELRTTVDGHPYQCLLGSGSLHSDAPTVHICAEPGQRPVEVYPDEVFTAEQAAEIFTTYYRTGEVPLDLTRREWVLR
;
A
#
# COMPACT_ATOMS: atom_id res chain seq x y z
N MET A 1 40.35 -57.82 -57.07
CA MET A 1 39.16 -58.13 -57.88
C MET A 1 38.11 -57.09 -57.50
N TYR A 2 37.72 -56.24 -58.45
CA TYR A 2 36.74 -55.16 -58.25
C TYR A 2 35.38 -55.72 -57.84
N SER A 3 34.69 -55.05 -56.92
CA SER A 3 33.25 -54.75 -57.06
C SER A 3 32.79 -53.71 -56.04
N SER A 4 32.14 -52.69 -56.58
CA SER A 4 31.60 -51.51 -55.91
C SER A 4 30.14 -51.70 -55.47
N SER A 5 29.70 -50.81 -54.60
CA SER A 5 28.30 -50.39 -54.36
C SER A 5 27.46 -51.35 -53.49
N THR A 6 26.73 -50.92 -52.47
CA THR A 6 25.82 -49.77 -52.48
C THR A 6 25.57 -49.28 -51.05
N ALA A 7 25.41 -47.97 -50.90
CA ALA A 7 25.01 -47.30 -49.67
C ALA A 7 23.62 -47.77 -49.19
N HIS A 8 23.48 -47.95 -47.88
CA HIS A 8 22.19 -47.88 -47.20
C HIS A 8 22.31 -46.84 -46.07
N ASP A 9 21.83 -45.66 -46.43
CA ASP A 9 21.54 -44.54 -45.55
C ASP A 9 20.45 -44.96 -44.56
N ARG A 10 20.80 -45.06 -43.27
CA ARG A 10 19.83 -45.34 -42.20
C ARG A 10 19.72 -44.10 -41.34
N ALA A 11 18.75 -43.27 -41.70
CA ALA A 11 18.33 -42.08 -40.97
C ALA A 11 18.11 -42.40 -39.48
N PHE A 12 18.71 -41.59 -38.61
CA PHE A 12 18.42 -41.56 -37.18
C PHE A 12 16.97 -41.14 -36.97
N ARG A 13 16.13 -42.06 -36.50
CA ARG A 13 14.75 -41.78 -36.09
C ARG A 13 14.80 -40.97 -34.79
N ALA A 14 14.36 -39.71 -34.84
CA ALA A 14 14.15 -38.90 -33.64
C ALA A 14 13.10 -39.57 -32.74
N PRO A 15 13.24 -39.51 -31.40
CA PRO A 15 12.24 -40.06 -30.50
C PRO A 15 10.91 -39.30 -30.66
N GLU A 16 9.82 -40.06 -30.78
CA GLU A 16 8.44 -39.52 -30.81
C GLU A 16 8.19 -38.68 -29.57
N ARG A 17 7.78 -37.43 -29.79
CA ARG A 17 7.40 -36.48 -28.73
C ARG A 17 6.13 -37.02 -28.06
N PRO A 18 6.07 -37.15 -26.72
CA PRO A 18 4.85 -37.61 -26.06
C PRO A 18 3.71 -36.64 -26.35
N GLU A 19 2.57 -37.19 -26.78
CA GLU A 19 1.33 -36.44 -26.97
C GLU A 19 0.95 -35.75 -25.67
N VAL A 20 0.90 -34.42 -25.71
CA VAL A 20 0.43 -33.59 -24.60
C VAL A 20 -1.10 -33.73 -24.59
N PRO A 21 -1.76 -34.06 -23.47
CA PRO A 21 -3.21 -34.07 -23.42
C PRO A 21 -3.73 -32.68 -23.83
N GLU A 22 -4.62 -32.65 -24.81
CA GLU A 22 -5.32 -31.42 -25.17
C GLU A 22 -6.11 -30.96 -23.95
N PHE A 23 -5.60 -29.94 -23.27
CA PHE A 23 -6.36 -29.21 -22.26
C PHE A 23 -7.53 -28.57 -22.99
N GLY A 24 -8.70 -29.21 -22.89
CA GLY A 24 -9.95 -28.68 -23.40
C GLY A 24 -10.06 -27.23 -22.97
N THR A 25 -10.28 -26.35 -23.95
CA THR A 25 -10.60 -24.95 -23.73
C THR A 25 -11.86 -24.90 -22.87
N VAL A 26 -11.67 -24.79 -21.56
CA VAL A 26 -12.72 -24.30 -20.67
C VAL A 26 -12.82 -22.81 -20.98
N THR A 27 -13.61 -22.48 -22.01
CA THR A 27 -14.25 -21.17 -22.12
C THR A 27 -15.28 -21.10 -21.00
N GLY A 28 -14.78 -21.01 -19.77
CA GLY A 28 -15.57 -20.55 -18.66
C GLY A 28 -15.63 -19.04 -18.78
N ASP A 29 -16.73 -18.54 -19.34
CA ASP A 29 -17.24 -17.22 -18.96
C ASP A 29 -17.48 -17.26 -17.44
N LEU A 30 -16.42 -17.04 -16.67
CA LEU A 30 -16.57 -16.53 -15.32
C LEU A 30 -17.10 -15.10 -15.50
N PRO A 31 -18.27 -14.74 -14.94
CA PRO A 31 -18.70 -13.35 -15.00
C PRO A 31 -17.64 -12.49 -14.30
N SER A 32 -16.82 -11.79 -15.10
CA SER A 32 -15.90 -10.73 -14.66
C SER A 32 -16.65 -9.51 -14.11
N ASP A 33 -17.96 -9.63 -13.88
CA ASP A 33 -18.87 -8.56 -13.50
C ASP A 33 -19.36 -8.72 -12.05
N THR A 34 -18.61 -9.42 -11.19
CA THR A 34 -18.78 -9.15 -9.76
C THR A 34 -18.05 -7.83 -9.50
N PRO A 35 -18.78 -6.71 -9.35
CA PRO A 35 -18.13 -5.42 -9.25
C PRO A 35 -17.31 -5.41 -7.96
N MET A 36 -16.01 -5.10 -8.07
CA MET A 36 -15.17 -4.97 -6.89
C MET A 36 -15.79 -3.95 -5.94
N ILE A 37 -16.21 -4.43 -4.77
CA ILE A 37 -16.67 -3.58 -3.69
C ILE A 37 -15.43 -2.92 -3.09
N THR A 38 -15.36 -1.61 -3.22
CA THR A 38 -14.31 -0.79 -2.64
C THR A 38 -14.67 -0.47 -1.20
N THR A 39 -13.69 -0.56 -0.31
CA THR A 39 -13.84 -0.19 1.11
C THR A 39 -12.94 0.98 1.50
N HIS A 40 -11.83 1.18 0.77
CA HIS A 40 -10.88 2.25 1.07
C HIS A 40 -10.39 2.95 -0.20
N ARG A 41 -9.96 4.20 -0.01
CA ARG A 41 -9.18 4.97 -0.95
C ARG A 41 -7.74 5.05 -0.45
N VAL A 42 -6.77 4.82 -1.33
CA VAL A 42 -5.36 5.03 -1.03
C VAL A 42 -4.79 6.07 -2.00
N THR A 43 -4.12 7.09 -1.46
CA THR A 43 -3.46 8.15 -2.22
C THR A 43 -1.96 8.11 -1.96
N TYR A 44 -1.17 8.14 -3.02
CA TYR A 44 0.30 8.16 -2.98
C TYR A 44 0.81 9.54 -3.40
N SER A 45 1.43 10.28 -2.48
CA SER A 45 2.16 11.54 -2.74
C SER A 45 1.38 12.51 -3.64
N ASP A 46 0.07 12.61 -3.39
CA ASP A 46 -0.92 13.40 -4.15
C ASP A 46 -0.90 13.21 -5.68
N ARG A 47 -0.35 12.08 -6.15
CA ARG A 47 -0.13 11.77 -7.58
C ARG A 47 -0.99 10.62 -8.09
N LEU A 48 -1.14 9.58 -7.28
CA LEU A 48 -1.90 8.39 -7.64
C LEU A 48 -2.96 8.11 -6.59
N LYS A 49 -4.22 7.99 -7.04
CA LYS A 49 -5.35 7.59 -6.21
C LYS A 49 -5.86 6.24 -6.69
N VAL A 50 -5.94 5.28 -5.78
CA VAL A 50 -6.46 3.93 -6.04
C VAL A 50 -7.56 3.58 -5.04
N PHE A 51 -8.40 2.64 -5.44
CA PHE A 51 -9.52 2.12 -4.68
C PHE A 51 -9.30 0.63 -4.44
N ILE A 52 -9.35 0.23 -3.18
CA ILE A 52 -9.04 -1.14 -2.76
C ILE A 52 -10.25 -1.80 -2.08
N GLY A 53 -10.35 -3.12 -2.27
CA GLY A 53 -11.43 -3.94 -1.72
C GLY A 53 -11.12 -4.49 -0.33
N PRO A 54 -11.88 -5.48 0.16
CA PRO A 54 -11.74 -6.06 1.51
C PRO A 54 -10.68 -7.18 1.63
N SER A 55 -9.92 -7.48 0.57
CA SER A 55 -9.01 -8.63 0.51
C SER A 55 -7.54 -8.26 0.29
N GLU A 56 -7.12 -7.06 0.71
CA GLU A 56 -5.73 -6.62 0.60
C GLU A 56 -4.81 -7.32 1.60
N THR A 57 -3.51 -7.37 1.27
CA THR A 57 -2.46 -7.97 2.12
C THR A 57 -1.45 -6.93 2.58
N VAL A 58 -0.73 -7.19 3.68
CA VAL A 58 0.32 -6.30 4.22
C VAL A 58 1.39 -5.92 3.19
N GLN A 59 1.71 -6.84 2.26
CA GLN A 59 2.71 -6.60 1.22
C GLN A 59 2.32 -5.48 0.26
N ASN A 60 1.02 -5.20 0.13
CA ASN A 60 0.52 -4.13 -0.73
C ASN A 60 0.83 -2.75 -0.14
N PHE A 61 1.06 -2.65 1.18
CA PHE A 61 1.45 -1.41 1.86
C PHE A 61 2.97 -1.31 2.09
N LEU A 62 3.64 -2.42 2.40
CA LEU A 62 5.09 -2.42 2.66
C LEU A 62 5.91 -1.97 1.45
N ARG A 63 5.59 -2.47 0.25
CA ARG A 63 6.31 -2.13 -0.98
C ARG A 63 6.33 -0.63 -1.28
N PRO A 64 5.21 0.11 -1.26
CA PRO A 64 5.24 1.55 -1.47
C PRO A 64 5.91 2.31 -0.33
N LEU A 65 5.75 1.89 0.93
CA LEU A 65 6.41 2.55 2.06
C LEU A 65 7.94 2.49 1.96
N ARG A 66 8.50 1.33 1.56
CA ARG A 66 9.94 1.16 1.28
C ARG A 66 10.45 1.95 0.07
N ARG A 67 9.56 2.59 -0.69
CA ARG A 67 9.90 3.38 -1.87
C ARG A 67 9.79 4.88 -1.64
N LEU A 68 9.46 5.31 -0.43
CA LEU A 68 9.39 6.71 -0.06
C LEU A 68 10.80 7.32 0.00
N ASP A 69 11.01 8.38 -0.76
CA ASP A 69 12.27 9.12 -0.87
C ASP A 69 12.19 10.53 -0.23
N GLY A 70 11.02 10.91 0.31
CA GLY A 70 10.81 12.24 0.92
C GLY A 70 10.76 13.39 -0.08
N HIS A 71 10.75 13.10 -1.40
CA HIS A 71 10.72 14.11 -2.45
C HIS A 71 9.64 13.84 -3.50
N ASP A 72 9.85 12.86 -4.38
CA ASP A 72 8.89 12.46 -5.41
C ASP A 72 7.83 11.51 -4.86
N ARG A 73 8.23 10.71 -3.87
CA ARG A 73 7.44 9.73 -3.13
C ARG A 73 7.63 10.05 -1.66
N TYR A 74 6.74 10.88 -1.12
CA TYR A 74 6.86 11.39 0.25
C TYR A 74 5.71 10.96 1.14
N SER A 75 4.62 10.44 0.59
CA SER A 75 3.47 10.04 1.40
C SER A 75 2.63 8.88 0.87
N LEU A 76 1.93 8.24 1.82
CA LEU A 76 0.88 7.24 1.64
C LEU A 76 -0.29 7.60 2.56
N CYS A 77 -1.46 7.91 2.00
CA CYS A 77 -2.67 8.18 2.76
C CYS A 77 -3.72 7.10 2.49
N MET A 78 -4.34 6.56 3.54
CA MET A 78 -5.46 5.64 3.44
C MET A 78 -6.69 6.24 4.12
N THR A 79 -7.75 6.40 3.36
CA THR A 79 -9.07 6.85 3.84
C THR A 79 -10.04 5.67 3.79
N ARG A 80 -10.78 5.45 4.86
CA ARG A 80 -11.91 4.52 4.86
C ARG A 80 -13.12 5.18 4.19
N LEU A 81 -13.81 4.46 3.30
CA LEU A 81 -15.06 4.95 2.73
C LEU A 81 -16.19 4.89 3.78
N PRO A 82 -17.14 5.85 3.79
CA PRO A 82 -18.28 5.83 4.72
C PRO A 82 -19.12 4.56 4.63
N ALA A 83 -19.19 3.97 3.44
CA ALA A 83 -19.79 2.67 3.18
C ALA A 83 -19.05 1.96 2.05
N PRO A 84 -19.03 0.61 2.02
CA PRO A 84 -18.55 -0.13 0.87
C PRO A 84 -19.40 0.20 -0.37
N MET A 85 -18.75 0.52 -1.49
CA MET A 85 -19.45 0.89 -2.73
C MET A 85 -18.65 0.46 -3.96
N ARG A 86 -19.31 0.42 -5.14
CA ARG A 86 -18.60 0.13 -6.39
C ARG A 86 -17.73 1.32 -6.73
N SER A 87 -16.57 1.08 -7.37
CA SER A 87 -15.64 2.17 -7.72
C SER A 87 -16.29 3.29 -8.54
N ARG A 88 -17.27 2.95 -9.40
CA ARG A 88 -18.02 3.91 -10.23
C ARG A 88 -18.95 4.84 -9.44
N ASP A 89 -19.36 4.41 -8.25
CA ASP A 89 -20.31 5.13 -7.39
C ASP A 89 -19.58 6.03 -6.38
N ILE A 90 -18.25 5.95 -6.30
CA ILE A 90 -17.44 6.80 -5.42
C ILE A 90 -17.43 8.23 -5.97
N PRO A 91 -17.82 9.24 -5.17
CA PRO A 91 -17.78 10.63 -5.59
C PRO A 91 -16.37 11.04 -6.04
N THR A 92 -16.29 11.76 -7.15
CA THR A 92 -15.02 12.30 -7.63
C THR A 92 -14.60 13.48 -6.76
N THR A 93 -13.54 13.28 -5.97
CA THR A 93 -12.90 14.32 -5.16
C THR A 93 -11.52 14.69 -5.71
N PRO A 94 -10.99 15.90 -5.43
CA PRO A 94 -9.59 16.22 -5.66
C PRO A 94 -8.67 15.15 -5.03
N ILE A 95 -7.50 14.93 -5.62
CA ILE A 95 -6.54 13.94 -5.09
C ILE A 95 -6.00 14.34 -3.71
N THR A 96 -5.95 15.65 -3.44
CA THR A 96 -5.55 16.25 -2.16
C THR A 96 -6.64 16.17 -1.09
N ASP A 97 -7.87 15.77 -1.43
CA ASP A 97 -8.91 15.52 -0.44
C ASP A 97 -8.69 14.16 0.22
N ARG A 98 -8.24 14.19 1.47
CA ARG A 98 -7.94 13.02 2.31
C ARG A 98 -9.14 12.50 3.11
N GLY A 99 -10.31 13.15 3.02
CA GLY A 99 -11.52 12.73 3.72
C GLY A 99 -11.49 13.03 5.23
N THR A 100 -12.45 12.47 5.97
CA THR A 100 -12.65 12.75 7.40
C THR A 100 -11.79 11.87 8.30
N ASP A 101 -11.75 10.57 8.02
CA ASP A 101 -11.00 9.58 8.80
C ASP A 101 -9.94 8.93 7.90
N TYR A 102 -8.67 9.13 8.26
CA TYR A 102 -7.55 8.61 7.50
C TYR A 102 -6.34 8.32 8.38
N LEU A 103 -5.53 7.39 7.90
CA LEU A 103 -4.15 7.20 8.33
C LEU A 103 -3.22 7.68 7.22
N HIS A 104 -2.27 8.53 7.58
CA HIS A 104 -1.36 9.18 6.64
C HIS A 104 0.09 8.99 7.09
N CYS A 105 0.91 8.46 6.20
CA CYS A 105 2.35 8.33 6.38
C CYS A 105 3.06 9.37 5.52
N MET A 106 4.07 10.01 6.10
CA MET A 106 4.89 11.03 5.45
C MET A 106 6.37 10.82 5.74
N GLY A 107 7.25 11.31 4.86
CA GLY A 107 8.69 11.28 5.02
C GLY A 107 9.41 10.39 4.00
N SER A 108 10.56 9.85 4.40
CA SER A 108 11.38 8.94 3.59
C SER A 108 11.60 7.62 4.32
N VAL A 109 12.19 6.63 3.65
CA VAL A 109 12.58 5.36 4.29
C VAL A 109 13.50 5.51 5.52
N ASP A 110 14.21 6.63 5.63
CA ASP A 110 15.11 6.92 6.76
C ASP A 110 14.36 7.46 8.00
N GLY A 111 13.11 7.87 7.83
CA GLY A 111 12.26 8.35 8.91
C GLY A 111 10.86 8.64 8.43
N LEU A 112 9.92 7.76 8.81
CA LEU A 112 8.50 7.93 8.52
C LEU A 112 7.77 8.42 9.77
N ILE A 113 6.85 9.35 9.59
CA ILE A 113 5.91 9.74 10.63
C ILE A 113 4.50 9.31 10.23
N LEU A 114 3.66 9.05 11.23
CA LEU A 114 2.28 8.63 11.03
C LEU A 114 1.32 9.61 11.69
N GLU A 115 0.42 10.14 10.88
CA GLU A 115 -0.67 11.02 11.26
C GLU A 115 -1.99 10.24 11.17
N LEU A 116 -2.74 10.26 12.26
CA LEU A 116 -4.10 9.75 12.30
C LEU A 116 -5.07 10.92 12.42
N ARG A 117 -6.04 10.98 11.52
CA ARG A 117 -7.25 11.80 11.67
C ARG A 117 -8.45 10.88 11.85
N THR A 118 -9.23 11.15 12.88
CA THR A 118 -10.46 10.40 13.18
C THR A 118 -11.50 11.34 13.78
N THR A 119 -12.76 10.92 13.84
CA THR A 119 -13.82 11.61 14.57
C THR A 119 -13.95 11.04 15.98
N VAL A 120 -13.90 11.89 17.00
CA VAL A 120 -14.13 11.54 18.42
C VAL A 120 -15.26 12.42 18.94
N ASP A 121 -16.34 11.80 19.44
CA ASP A 121 -17.54 12.50 19.92
C ASP A 121 -18.12 13.54 18.95
N GLY A 122 -18.04 13.25 17.63
CA GLY A 122 -18.52 14.14 16.58
C GLY A 122 -17.57 15.28 16.18
N HIS A 123 -16.39 15.36 16.81
CA HIS A 123 -15.36 16.35 16.51
C HIS A 123 -14.15 15.72 15.82
N PRO A 124 -13.55 16.38 14.82
CA PRO A 124 -12.32 15.89 14.21
C PRO A 124 -11.16 15.97 15.22
N TYR A 125 -10.47 14.86 15.38
CA TYR A 125 -9.27 14.71 16.19
C TYR A 125 -8.11 14.28 15.30
N GLN A 126 -6.97 14.96 15.41
CA GLN A 126 -5.80 14.71 14.60
C GLN A 126 -4.57 14.60 15.50
N CYS A 127 -3.77 13.56 15.29
CA CYS A 127 -2.62 13.28 16.14
C CYS A 127 -1.49 12.61 15.34
N LEU A 128 -0.26 12.82 15.81
CA LEU A 128 0.85 11.92 15.48
C LEU A 128 0.82 10.69 16.38
N LEU A 129 1.24 9.57 15.80
CA LEU A 129 1.43 8.31 16.51
C LEU A 129 2.87 8.19 16.99
N GLY A 130 3.05 7.55 18.15
CA GLY A 130 4.36 7.16 18.66
C GLY A 130 4.36 5.75 19.25
N SER A 131 5.48 5.04 19.18
CA SER A 131 5.64 3.70 19.74
C SER A 131 6.09 3.69 21.21
N GLY A 132 6.45 4.84 21.77
CA GLY A 132 6.90 4.99 23.15
C GLY A 132 5.91 5.76 24.01
N SER A 133 6.36 6.28 25.14
CA SER A 133 5.55 7.03 26.11
C SER A 133 5.42 8.51 25.75
N LEU A 134 4.43 9.19 26.34
CA LEU A 134 4.34 10.64 26.24
C LEU A 134 5.59 11.30 26.83
N HIS A 135 6.09 12.31 26.11
CA HIS A 135 7.28 13.07 26.50
C HIS A 135 6.90 14.39 27.16
N SER A 136 7.72 14.82 28.12
CA SER A 136 7.67 16.15 28.74
C SER A 136 8.68 17.15 28.16
N ASP A 137 9.72 16.63 27.50
CA ASP A 137 10.82 17.43 26.94
C ASP A 137 10.52 17.90 25.52
N ALA A 138 11.41 18.67 24.89
CA ALA A 138 11.20 19.10 23.51
C ALA A 138 11.53 17.99 22.49
N PRO A 139 10.84 17.94 21.33
CA PRO A 139 11.20 17.03 20.24
C PRO A 139 12.61 17.34 19.71
N THR A 140 13.32 16.32 19.23
CA THR A 140 14.73 16.43 18.83
C THR A 140 15.01 15.98 17.39
N VAL A 141 14.04 15.35 16.74
CA VAL A 141 14.18 14.84 15.37
C VAL A 141 13.40 15.74 14.42
N HIS A 142 14.00 16.04 13.27
CA HIS A 142 13.39 16.85 12.22
C HIS A 142 13.10 15.99 10.99
N ILE A 143 11.83 15.86 10.62
CA ILE A 143 11.40 15.07 9.45
C ILE A 143 10.84 15.98 8.36
N CYS A 144 11.38 15.88 7.15
CA CYS A 144 10.78 16.50 5.96
C CYS A 144 9.57 15.68 5.52
N ALA A 145 8.39 15.99 6.08
CA ALA A 145 7.16 15.24 5.84
C ALA A 145 6.62 15.44 4.41
N GLU A 146 6.66 16.67 3.91
CA GLU A 146 6.21 17.03 2.56
C GLU A 146 7.26 17.93 1.86
N PRO A 147 7.48 17.77 0.54
CA PRO A 147 8.45 18.57 -0.19
C PRO A 147 8.14 20.06 -0.15
N GLY A 148 9.15 20.88 0.16
CA GLY A 148 9.01 22.34 0.22
C GLY A 148 8.35 22.87 1.49
N GLN A 149 7.94 22.00 2.42
CA GLN A 149 7.45 22.40 3.74
C GLN A 149 8.58 22.46 4.76
N ARG A 150 8.34 23.17 5.88
CA ARG A 150 9.27 23.14 7.01
C ARG A 150 9.33 21.73 7.60
N PRO A 151 10.51 21.28 8.05
CA PRO A 151 10.60 20.02 8.77
C PRO A 151 9.71 20.01 10.00
N VAL A 152 9.12 18.85 10.25
CA VAL A 152 8.33 18.56 11.43
C VAL A 152 9.27 18.20 12.57
N GLU A 153 9.02 18.77 13.74
CA GLU A 153 9.65 18.36 15.00
C GLU A 153 8.91 17.18 15.63
N VAL A 154 9.60 16.05 15.76
CA VAL A 154 9.09 14.79 16.32
C VAL A 154 10.03 14.20 17.37
N TYR A 155 9.49 13.35 18.23
CA TYR A 155 10.29 12.54 19.14
C TYR A 155 10.86 11.31 18.42
N PRO A 156 11.98 10.74 18.89
CA PRO A 156 12.56 9.55 18.27
C PRO A 156 11.61 8.35 18.16
N ASP A 157 10.66 8.21 19.08
CA ASP A 157 9.65 7.14 19.10
C ASP A 157 8.40 7.46 18.27
N GLU A 158 8.30 8.64 17.66
CA GLU A 158 7.30 8.99 16.63
C GLU A 158 7.81 8.70 15.21
N VAL A 159 9.04 8.19 15.09
CA VAL A 159 9.67 7.81 13.83
C VAL A 159 9.58 6.30 13.64
N PHE A 160 8.99 5.89 12.53
CA PHE A 160 8.73 4.50 12.19
C PHE A 160 9.58 4.05 11.00
N THR A 161 9.91 2.76 10.99
CA THR A 161 10.37 2.08 9.78
C THR A 161 9.21 1.77 8.85
N ALA A 162 9.52 1.43 7.59
CA ALA A 162 8.51 0.99 6.64
C ALA A 162 7.77 -0.28 7.09
N GLU A 163 8.44 -1.18 7.81
CA GLU A 163 7.85 -2.40 8.36
C GLU A 163 6.83 -2.08 9.46
N GLN A 164 7.20 -1.25 10.43
CA GLN A 164 6.30 -0.84 11.50
C GLN A 164 5.08 -0.09 10.93
N ALA A 165 5.31 0.83 9.99
CA ALA A 165 4.23 1.54 9.32
C ALA A 165 3.30 0.57 8.56
N ALA A 166 3.83 -0.43 7.85
CA ALA A 166 3.01 -1.40 7.12
C ALA A 166 2.10 -2.23 8.04
N GLU A 167 2.57 -2.59 9.24
CA GLU A 167 1.76 -3.28 10.25
C GLU A 167 0.63 -2.40 10.78
N ILE A 168 0.91 -1.12 11.03
CA ILE A 168 -0.09 -0.14 11.46
C ILE A 168 -1.14 0.09 10.37
N PHE A 169 -0.72 0.25 9.10
CA PHE A 169 -1.63 0.34 7.96
C PHE A 169 -2.50 -0.90 7.80
N THR A 170 -1.93 -2.09 8.03
CA THR A 170 -2.68 -3.35 7.95
C THR A 170 -3.73 -3.44 9.05
N THR A 171 -3.40 -2.97 10.26
CA THR A 171 -4.35 -2.90 11.37
C THR A 171 -5.48 -1.92 11.05
N TYR A 172 -5.13 -0.70 10.64
CA TYR A 172 -6.09 0.34 10.27
C TYR A 172 -7.00 -0.10 9.13
N TYR A 173 -6.46 -0.75 8.10
CA TYR A 173 -7.22 -1.31 7.00
C TYR A 173 -8.27 -2.35 7.45
N ARG A 174 -7.93 -3.17 8.46
CA ARG A 174 -8.81 -4.25 8.94
C ARG A 174 -9.88 -3.75 9.90
N THR A 175 -9.51 -2.84 10.80
CA THR A 175 -10.36 -2.45 11.94
C THR A 175 -10.93 -1.04 11.80
N GLY A 176 -10.24 -0.15 11.08
CA GLY A 176 -10.46 1.30 11.12
C GLY A 176 -9.76 1.98 12.30
N GLU A 177 -8.98 1.23 13.09
CA GLU A 177 -8.29 1.70 14.28
C GLU A 177 -6.78 1.41 14.18
N VAL A 178 -5.99 2.20 14.90
CA VAL A 178 -4.54 1.93 15.05
C VAL A 178 -4.30 1.08 16.29
N PRO A 179 -3.15 0.37 16.39
CA PRO A 179 -2.79 -0.39 17.60
C PRO A 179 -2.90 0.44 18.88
N LEU A 180 -3.42 -0.18 19.95
CA LEU A 180 -3.76 0.50 21.21
C LEU A 180 -2.53 0.88 22.05
N ASP A 181 -1.38 0.27 21.78
CA ASP A 181 -0.10 0.52 22.42
C ASP A 181 0.62 1.75 21.85
N LEU A 182 0.11 2.33 20.76
CA LEU A 182 0.64 3.58 20.23
C LEU A 182 0.15 4.78 21.05
N THR A 183 1.08 5.67 21.38
CA THR A 183 0.75 6.99 21.93
C THR A 183 0.23 7.91 20.85
N ARG A 184 -0.54 8.92 21.28
CA ARG A 184 -1.15 9.93 20.42
C ARG A 184 -0.79 11.31 20.92
N ARG A 185 -0.01 12.06 20.14
CA ARG A 185 0.28 13.47 20.40
C ARG A 185 -0.56 14.34 19.49
N GLU A 186 -1.34 15.24 20.07
CA GLU A 186 -2.19 16.14 19.28
C GLU A 186 -1.36 16.91 18.26
N TRP A 187 -1.82 16.87 17.01
CA TRP A 187 -1.16 17.52 15.90
C TRP A 187 -1.96 18.75 15.50
N VAL A 188 -1.45 19.90 15.92
CA VAL A 188 -1.99 21.18 15.48
C VAL A 188 -1.23 21.57 14.22
N LEU A 189 -1.91 21.51 13.07
CA LEU A 189 -1.45 22.14 11.82
C LEU A 189 -1.10 23.60 12.15
N ARG A 190 0.19 23.94 12.13
CA ARG A 190 0.69 25.31 12.29
C ARG A 190 0.87 25.98 10.94
#